data_AF-A0A7J2XBL3-F1
#
_entry.id   AF-A0A7J2XBL3-F1
#
_cell.length_a   1.000
_cell.length_b   1.000
_cell.length_c   1.000
_cell.angle_alpha   90.00
_cell.angle_beta   90.00
_cell.angle_gamma   90.00
#
_symmetry.space_group_name_H-M   'P 1'
#
loop_
_entity.id
_entity.type
_entity.pdbx_description
1 polymer ?
#
loop_
_entity_poly.entity_id
_entity_poly.type
_entity_poly.pdbx_seq_one_letter_code
_entity_poly.pdbx_strand_id
1 'polypeptide(L)'
;MTTAYDVPADALIKKMAEKLKKDKTFTPPEWSRFVKTGAHAENPPMDPDWWYVRCASILRKVYIRKGIGIERLRAEYGGKKDKGSKPYHAVKGSGSIIRKALQQLEKAGYVTKIKGKGRVITPKG
;
A
#
# COMPACT_ATOMS: atom_id res chain seq x y z
N MET A 1 -19.52 18.73 1.37
CA MET A 1 -18.82 17.73 0.54
C MET A 1 -17.92 16.95 1.47
N THR A 2 -18.19 15.66 1.70
CA THR A 2 -17.36 14.81 2.58
C THR A 2 -16.09 14.39 1.86
N THR A 3 -14.93 14.67 2.46
CA THR A 3 -13.62 14.34 1.90
C THR A 3 -13.04 13.08 2.56
N ALA A 4 -11.96 12.52 1.98
CA ALA A 4 -11.29 11.35 2.57
C ALA A 4 -10.62 11.62 3.94
N TYR A 5 -10.60 12.89 4.37
CA TYR A 5 -10.14 13.30 5.70
C TYR A 5 -11.23 13.12 6.78
N ASP A 6 -12.49 13.17 6.39
CA ASP A 6 -13.65 13.20 7.31
C ASP A 6 -14.15 11.79 7.69
N VAL A 7 -13.65 10.76 7.01
CA VAL A 7 -14.09 9.37 7.18
C VAL A 7 -13.02 8.56 7.93
N PRO A 8 -13.42 7.69 8.89
CA PRO A 8 -12.51 6.76 9.53
C PRO A 8 -11.73 5.93 8.51
N ALA A 9 -10.41 5.85 8.70
CA ALA A 9 -9.50 5.23 7.74
C ALA A 9 -9.85 3.76 7.48
N ASP A 10 -10.21 3.01 8.52
CA ASP A 10 -10.48 1.58 8.43
C ASP A 10 -11.72 1.29 7.58
N ALA A 11 -12.81 2.05 7.79
CA ALA A 11 -14.04 1.90 7.04
C ALA A 11 -13.84 2.25 5.55
N LEU A 12 -13.07 3.32 5.27
CA LEU A 12 -12.76 3.75 3.92
C LEU A 12 -11.90 2.71 3.18
N ILE A 13 -10.86 2.18 3.85
CA ILE A 13 -9.96 1.19 3.25
C ILE A 13 -10.71 -0.11 2.94
N LYS A 14 -11.59 -0.58 3.82
CA LYS A 14 -12.39 -1.81 3.60
C LYS A 14 -13.28 -1.67 2.37
N LYS A 15 -14.10 -0.62 2.29
CA LYS A 15 -14.98 -0.37 1.14
C LYS A 15 -14.20 -0.18 -0.16
N MET A 16 -13.04 0.46 -0.09
CA MET A 16 -12.19 0.67 -1.26
C MET A 16 -11.53 -0.63 -1.72
N ALA A 17 -11.10 -1.49 -0.80
CA ALA A 17 -10.61 -2.82 -1.13
C ALA A 17 -11.68 -3.65 -1.85
N GLU A 18 -12.93 -3.61 -1.39
CA GLU A 18 -14.05 -4.28 -2.08
C GLU A 18 -14.28 -3.77 -3.50
N LYS A 19 -14.15 -2.46 -3.73
CA LYS A 19 -14.22 -1.89 -5.09
C LYS A 19 -13.06 -2.37 -5.95
N LEU A 20 -11.84 -2.34 -5.43
CA LEU A 20 -10.65 -2.80 -6.15
C LEU A 20 -10.67 -4.31 -6.46
N LYS A 21 -11.37 -5.12 -5.66
CA LYS A 21 -11.60 -6.55 -5.95
C LYS A 21 -12.45 -6.76 -7.21
N LYS A 22 -13.43 -5.87 -7.46
CA LYS A 22 -14.31 -5.96 -8.64
C LYS A 22 -13.56 -5.59 -9.93
N ASP A 23 -12.54 -4.75 -9.80
CA ASP A 23 -11.69 -4.33 -10.92
C ASP A 23 -10.70 -5.44 -11.31
N LYS A 24 -10.88 -6.02 -12.49
CA LYS A 24 -10.01 -7.09 -13.04
C LYS A 24 -8.55 -6.65 -13.25
N THR A 25 -8.26 -5.35 -13.19
CA THR A 25 -6.90 -4.79 -13.33
C THR A 25 -6.01 -5.12 -12.12
N PHE A 26 -6.59 -5.35 -10.95
CA PHE A 26 -5.86 -5.69 -9.73
C PHE A 26 -5.73 -7.19 -9.57
N THR A 27 -4.81 -7.78 -10.32
CA THR A 27 -4.44 -9.18 -10.15
C THR A 27 -3.34 -9.30 -9.09
N PRO A 28 -3.59 -9.96 -7.94
CA PRO A 28 -2.54 -10.20 -6.96
C PRO A 28 -1.43 -11.04 -7.63
N PRO A 29 -0.15 -10.66 -7.51
CA PRO A 29 0.94 -11.46 -8.02
C PRO A 29 0.95 -12.84 -7.37
N GLU A 30 1.37 -13.88 -8.09
CA GLU A 30 1.35 -15.27 -7.59
C GLU A 30 2.10 -15.44 -6.26
N TRP A 31 3.26 -14.80 -6.14
CA TRP A 31 4.07 -14.81 -4.91
C TRP A 31 3.39 -14.13 -3.71
N SER A 32 2.35 -13.31 -3.91
CA SER A 32 1.70 -12.56 -2.82
C SER A 32 1.08 -13.45 -1.74
N ARG A 33 0.75 -14.70 -2.08
CA ARG A 33 0.20 -15.69 -1.15
C ARG A 33 1.22 -16.25 -0.16
N PHE A 34 2.50 -16.23 -0.53
CA PHE A 34 3.56 -16.91 0.22
C PHE A 34 4.47 -15.94 0.97
N VAL A 35 4.44 -14.64 0.63
CA VAL A 35 5.38 -13.67 1.19
C VAL A 35 4.84 -12.96 2.42
N LYS A 36 5.78 -12.55 3.26
CA LYS A 36 5.56 -11.54 4.29
C LYS A 36 5.60 -10.13 3.73
N THR A 37 4.93 -9.20 4.41
CA THR A 37 4.78 -7.80 4.00
C THR A 37 6.06 -6.97 4.14
N GLY A 38 7.02 -7.43 4.95
CA GLY A 38 8.31 -6.79 5.15
C GLY A 38 9.22 -7.59 6.07
N ALA A 39 10.44 -7.12 6.26
CA ALA A 39 11.43 -7.79 7.11
C ALA A 39 11.10 -7.75 8.61
N HIS A 40 10.17 -6.85 9.02
CA HIS A 40 9.69 -6.74 10.39
C HIS A 40 8.58 -7.75 10.71
N ALA A 41 7.91 -8.31 9.70
CA ALA A 41 6.90 -9.34 9.90
C ALA A 41 7.56 -10.71 9.99
N GLU A 42 7.00 -11.57 10.83
CA GLU A 42 7.42 -12.97 10.97
C GLU A 42 6.59 -13.86 10.05
N ASN A 43 5.27 -13.71 10.11
CA ASN A 43 4.32 -14.51 9.33
C ASN A 43 3.72 -13.72 8.14
N PRO A 44 3.26 -14.42 7.09
CA PRO A 44 2.42 -13.82 6.05
C PRO A 44 1.10 -13.29 6.62
N PRO A 45 0.44 -12.34 5.93
CA PRO A 45 -0.91 -11.90 6.30
C PRO A 45 -1.91 -13.05 6.31
N MET A 46 -2.75 -13.10 7.35
CA MET A 46 -3.82 -14.11 7.47
C MET A 46 -4.95 -13.90 6.45
N ASP A 47 -5.21 -12.65 6.09
CA ASP A 47 -6.23 -12.31 5.10
C ASP A 47 -5.72 -12.64 3.69
N PRO A 48 -6.35 -13.55 2.93
CA PRO A 48 -5.93 -13.89 1.56
C PRO A 48 -6.04 -12.69 0.61
N ASP A 49 -6.90 -11.72 0.92
CA ASP A 49 -7.16 -10.53 0.12
C ASP A 49 -6.36 -9.30 0.56
N TRP A 50 -5.33 -9.50 1.39
CA TRP A 50 -4.50 -8.42 1.93
C TRP A 50 -3.90 -7.52 0.84
N TRP A 51 -3.69 -8.05 -0.38
CA TRP A 51 -3.17 -7.29 -1.50
C TRP A 51 -4.07 -6.09 -1.86
N TYR A 52 -5.39 -6.31 -1.91
CA TYR A 52 -6.38 -5.27 -2.21
C TYR A 52 -6.43 -4.22 -1.10
N VAL A 53 -6.38 -4.66 0.16
CA VAL A 53 -6.28 -3.79 1.33
C VAL A 53 -5.01 -2.94 1.27
N ARG A 54 -3.89 -3.52 0.80
CA ARG A 54 -2.63 -2.79 0.64
C ARG A 54 -2.71 -1.75 -0.47
N CYS A 55 -3.25 -2.10 -1.64
CA CYS A 55 -3.49 -1.15 -2.74
C CYS A 55 -4.38 0.01 -2.29
N ALA A 56 -5.48 -0.29 -1.58
CA ALA A 56 -6.38 0.72 -1.04
C ALA A 56 -5.67 1.65 -0.04
N SER A 57 -4.93 1.08 0.92
CA SER A 57 -4.16 1.87 1.88
C SER A 57 -3.12 2.78 1.19
N ILE A 58 -2.46 2.30 0.12
CA ILE A 58 -1.52 3.11 -0.66
C ILE A 58 -2.25 4.26 -1.35
N LEU A 59 -3.38 4.00 -2.00
CA LEU A 59 -4.17 5.04 -2.69
C LEU A 59 -4.56 6.18 -1.73
N ARG A 60 -5.10 5.83 -0.55
CA ARG A 60 -5.45 6.81 0.49
C ARG A 60 -4.24 7.66 0.91
N LYS A 61 -3.07 7.04 1.09
CA LYS A 61 -1.85 7.76 1.49
C LYS A 61 -1.34 8.69 0.39
N VAL A 62 -1.43 8.29 -0.88
CA VAL A 62 -1.09 9.13 -2.03
C VAL A 62 -2.01 10.35 -2.09
N TYR A 63 -3.31 10.16 -1.84
CA TYR A 63 -4.29 11.25 -1.75
C TYR A 63 -3.93 12.26 -0.64
N ILE A 64 -3.66 11.76 0.57
CA ILE A 64 -3.39 12.61 1.74
C ILE A 64 -2.07 13.38 1.64
N ARG A 65 -0.99 12.70 1.24
CA ARG A 65 0.38 13.26 1.30
C ARG A 65 0.84 13.98 0.02
N LYS A 66 0.00 13.98 -1.04
CA LYS A 66 0.20 14.71 -2.32
C LYS A 66 1.67 14.76 -2.77
N GLY A 67 2.16 13.66 -3.33
CA GLY A 67 3.54 13.55 -3.84
C GLY A 67 4.41 12.63 -3.00
N ILE A 68 4.12 11.33 -3.04
CA ILE A 68 4.85 10.34 -2.24
C ILE A 68 5.69 9.38 -3.09
N GLY A 69 6.91 9.12 -2.61
CA GLY A 69 7.85 8.16 -3.20
C GLY A 69 7.75 6.78 -2.58
N ILE A 70 8.33 5.78 -3.24
CA ILE A 70 8.38 4.40 -2.73
C ILE A 70 9.11 4.35 -1.38
N GLU A 71 10.20 5.11 -1.22
CA GLU A 71 11.01 5.03 0.01
C GLU A 71 10.26 5.53 1.25
N ARG A 72 9.47 6.60 1.09
CA ARG A 72 8.63 7.11 2.18
C ARG A 72 7.50 6.15 2.52
N LEU A 73 6.86 5.54 1.51
CA LEU A 73 5.88 4.47 1.73
C LEU A 73 6.50 3.25 2.43
N ARG A 74 7.74 2.87 2.08
CA ARG A 74 8.44 1.77 2.75
C ARG A 74 8.71 2.08 4.22
N ALA A 75 9.07 3.32 4.56
CA ALA A 75 9.23 3.72 5.95
C ALA A 75 7.89 3.65 6.72
N GLU A 76 6.81 4.11 6.10
CA GLU A 76 5.48 4.11 6.73
C GLU A 76 4.85 2.71 6.91
N TYR A 77 5.12 1.80 5.99
CA TYR A 77 4.73 0.38 6.12
C TYR A 77 5.86 -0.46 6.73
N GLY A 78 6.86 0.20 7.32
CA GLY A 78 7.88 -0.44 8.14
C GLY A 78 7.37 -0.72 9.54
N GLY A 79 8.20 -1.38 10.33
CA GLY A 79 7.85 -1.75 11.69
C GLY A 79 9.07 -2.11 12.52
N LYS A 80 8.82 -2.41 13.79
CA LYS A 80 9.81 -2.90 14.74
C LYS A 80 10.16 -4.35 14.38
N LYS A 81 11.43 -4.63 14.10
CA LYS A 81 11.90 -6.00 13.80
C LYS A 81 12.52 -6.62 15.05
N ASP A 82 12.07 -7.83 15.39
CA ASP A 82 12.72 -8.67 16.39
C ASP A 82 14.07 -9.20 15.88
N LYS A 83 15.09 -9.10 16.73
CA LYS A 83 16.47 -9.56 16.45
C LYS A 83 16.91 -10.61 17.49
N GLY A 84 15.97 -11.26 18.17
CA GLY A 84 16.22 -12.25 19.20
C GLY A 84 16.82 -11.59 20.44
N SER A 85 18.06 -11.92 20.76
CA SER A 85 18.76 -11.37 21.93
C SER A 85 19.19 -9.90 21.76
N LYS A 86 19.17 -9.33 20.56
CA LYS A 86 19.58 -7.95 20.30
C LYS A 86 18.39 -6.98 20.41
N PRO A 87 18.61 -5.71 20.82
CA PRO A 87 17.55 -4.72 20.86
C PRO A 87 16.83 -4.56 19.52
N TYR A 88 15.55 -4.23 19.62
CA TYR A 88 14.70 -4.00 18.47
C TYR A 88 15.11 -2.75 17.69
N HIS A 89 14.98 -2.82 16.37
CA HIS A 89 15.19 -1.67 15.49
C HIS A 89 14.04 -1.52 14.49
N ALA A 90 13.78 -0.28 14.08
CA ALA A 90 12.83 0.00 13.02
C ALA A 90 13.42 -0.43 11.66
N VAL A 91 12.67 -1.21 10.91
CA VAL A 91 13.04 -1.68 9.57
C VAL A 91 11.94 -1.32 8.59
N LYS A 92 12.36 -0.89 7.40
CA LYS A 92 11.45 -0.50 6.31
C LYS A 92 10.68 -1.70 5.78
N GLY A 93 9.48 -1.46 5.27
CA GLY A 93 8.63 -2.42 4.58
C GLY A 93 9.22 -2.87 3.23
N SER A 94 8.60 -3.91 2.65
CA SER A 94 9.02 -4.47 1.37
C SER A 94 8.84 -3.44 0.24
N GLY A 95 9.93 -3.18 -0.49
CA GLY A 95 9.90 -2.30 -1.66
C GLY A 95 9.18 -2.93 -2.85
N SER A 96 9.26 -4.26 -3.01
CA SER A 96 8.66 -4.97 -4.14
C SER A 96 7.13 -4.92 -4.09
N ILE A 97 6.54 -5.11 -2.91
CA ILE A 97 5.09 -5.04 -2.70
C ILE A 97 4.57 -3.65 -3.07
N ILE A 98 5.16 -2.61 -2.49
CA ILE A 98 4.74 -1.22 -2.72
C ILE A 98 4.91 -0.82 -4.19
N ARG A 99 6.04 -1.22 -4.81
CA ARG A 99 6.30 -0.91 -6.21
C ARG A 99 5.30 -1.58 -7.14
N LYS A 100 4.98 -2.86 -6.93
CA LYS A 100 4.05 -3.62 -7.77
C LYS A 100 2.61 -3.13 -7.59
N ALA A 101 2.19 -2.83 -6.36
CA ALA A 101 0.90 -2.21 -6.09
C ALA A 101 0.76 -0.85 -6.80
N LEU A 102 1.78 0.01 -6.73
CA LEU A 102 1.78 1.30 -7.44
C LEU A 102 1.73 1.11 -8.97
N GLN A 103 2.46 0.15 -9.52
CA GLN A 103 2.40 -0.15 -10.96
C GLN A 103 1.00 -0.58 -11.40
N GLN A 104 0.27 -1.33 -10.57
CA GLN A 104 -1.11 -1.71 -10.86
C GLN A 104 -2.06 -0.51 -10.76
N LEU A 105 -1.89 0.35 -9.76
CA LEU A 105 -2.65 1.60 -9.63
C LEU A 105 -2.38 2.57 -10.79
N GLU A 106 -1.14 2.63 -11.28
CA GLU A 106 -0.75 3.40 -12.46
C GLU A 106 -1.40 2.83 -13.74
N LYS A 107 -1.44 1.50 -13.90
CA LYS A 107 -2.14 0.83 -15.02
C LYS A 107 -3.65 1.04 -15.00
N ALA A 108 -4.26 1.07 -13.82
CA ALA A 108 -5.68 1.39 -13.66
C ALA A 108 -5.98 2.88 -13.89
N GLY A 109 -4.95 3.73 -13.97
CA GLY A 109 -5.08 5.16 -14.20
C GLY A 109 -5.51 5.96 -12.97
N TYR A 110 -5.50 5.38 -11.77
CA TYR A 110 -5.82 6.07 -10.51
C TYR A 110 -4.65 6.92 -10.00
N VAL A 111 -3.42 6.57 -10.37
CA VAL A 111 -2.20 7.26 -9.91
C VAL A 111 -1.33 7.63 -11.12
N THR A 112 -0.78 8.83 -11.11
CA THR A 112 0.21 9.28 -12.10
C THR A 112 1.54 9.63 -11.46
N LYS A 113 2.60 9.44 -12.24
CA LYS A 113 3.95 9.83 -11.85
C LYS A 113 4.21 11.25 -12.29
N ILE A 114 4.63 12.10 -11.35
CA ILE A 114 5.10 13.46 -11.65
C ILE A 114 6.63 13.46 -11.56
N LYS A 115 7.29 13.95 -12.61
CA LYS A 115 8.76 14.06 -12.66
C LYS A 115 9.24 14.88 -11.45
N GLY A 116 10.15 14.33 -10.66
CA GLY A 116 10.72 14.97 -9.46
C GLY A 116 9.85 14.99 -8.20
N LYS A 117 8.52 14.79 -8.29
CA LYS A 117 7.60 14.91 -7.13
C LYS A 117 6.96 13.58 -6.67
N GLY A 118 7.33 12.46 -7.30
CA GLY A 118 6.83 11.14 -6.91
C GLY A 118 5.51 10.79 -7.61
N ARG A 119 4.53 10.29 -6.86
CA ARG A 119 3.20 9.94 -7.38
C ARG A 119 2.11 10.82 -6.80
N VAL A 120 1.15 11.17 -7.64
CA VAL A 120 -0.06 11.94 -7.30
C VAL A 120 -1.29 11.21 -7.82
N ILE A 121 -2.43 11.44 -7.19
CA ILE A 121 -3.70 10.85 -7.61
C ILE A 121 -4.22 11.55 -8.88
N THR A 122 -4.90 10.81 -9.74
CA THR A 122 -5.57 11.37 -10.92
C THR A 122 -7.00 11.78 -10.60
N PRO A 123 -7.69 12.54 -11.46
CA PRO A 123 -9.12 12.83 -11.29
C PRO A 123 -10.03 11.58 -11.31
N LYS A 124 -9.53 10.44 -11.79
CA LYS A 124 -10.24 9.16 -11.78
C LYS A 124 -10.12 8.42 -10.45
N GLY A 125 -9.13 8.76 -9.61
CA GLY A 125 -8.84 8.10 -8.32
C GLY A 125 -9.30 8.92 -7.14
#